data_AF-A0A6I6AD49-F1
#
_entry.id   AF-A0A6I6AD49-F1
#
_cell.length_a   1.000
_cell.length_b   1.000
_cell.length_c   1.000
_cell.angle_alpha   90.00
_cell.angle_beta   90.00
_cell.angle_gamma   90.00
#
_symmetry.space_group_name_H-M   'P 1'
#
loop_
_entity.id
_entity.type
_entity.pdbx_description
1 polymer ?
#
loop_
_entity_poly.entity_id
_entity_poly.type
_entity_poly.pdbx_seq_one_letter_code
_entity_poly.pdbx_strand_id
1 'polypeptide(L)'
;MNRLKSAELTLVPYFLMALLAVVPMHSVSATAGGIEVRVTDDDELRSAVANAKPGSTILLAPGQYRGGLSFHRLQGTAKQPIVIAAADARQPPVIAGGNTCLHLIQPAHVELRNLILQGARGNGLNIDDGGSKDKPAQHIVLSNLTVQNIGSNGNQDGIKLSGLADFQIQNCTVKRWGQKGSGIDMVGCQRGTVSGCTFLEGDKIFGNGVQMKGGSRDITVSRCRFDHAGGRSINIGGSTGLEFFRPEPAGFEARDITVSDCTFIGSMAAIAFVGVDGAHVHHNTIYRPTKWVLRILQENNQSSFVPSRKGRFTNNLIVLRSNEVGEVVNIGSQTAPETFKFADNWWYCQDRPERTRQLVRLPTQETGGSYGQDPKFKNVRGGDFSLQTGSPVKDAGARLKEAPMD
;
A
#
# COMPACT_ATOMS: atom_id res chain seq x y z
N MET A 1 -46.25 49.31 92.69
CA MET A 1 -45.11 50.27 92.76
C MET A 1 -43.87 49.41 92.53
N ASN A 2 -43.11 49.42 91.43
CA ASN A 2 -42.81 50.38 90.39
C ASN A 2 -43.03 49.76 88.99
N ARG A 3 -43.32 50.62 88.01
CA ARG A 3 -43.61 50.24 86.60
C ARG A 3 -42.33 49.84 85.87
N LEU A 4 -42.40 48.83 85.01
CA LEU A 4 -41.71 48.86 83.71
C LEU A 4 -42.42 47.92 82.72
N LYS A 5 -42.72 48.51 81.55
CA LYS A 5 -43.43 47.93 80.42
C LYS A 5 -42.46 47.20 79.49
N SER A 6 -42.91 46.06 78.99
CA SER A 6 -42.69 45.41 77.69
C SER A 6 -41.62 45.98 76.74
N ALA A 7 -40.76 45.11 76.21
CA ALA A 7 -40.35 45.12 74.80
C ALA A 7 -39.77 43.75 74.39
N GLU A 8 -40.16 43.32 73.19
CA GLU A 8 -39.86 42.04 72.55
C GLU A 8 -38.36 41.82 72.30
N LEU A 9 -37.91 40.57 72.41
CA LEU A 9 -36.54 40.16 72.13
C LEU A 9 -36.46 39.62 70.69
N THR A 10 -36.05 40.47 69.75
CA THR A 10 -35.69 40.09 68.38
C THR A 10 -34.40 39.26 68.36
N LEU A 11 -34.49 38.04 67.81
CA LEU A 11 -33.35 37.18 67.51
C LEU A 11 -32.59 37.74 66.28
N VAL A 12 -31.32 38.12 66.47
CA VAL A 12 -30.38 38.44 65.38
C VAL A 12 -29.37 37.28 65.30
N PRO A 13 -29.33 36.47 64.24
CA PRO A 13 -28.21 35.58 63.98
C PRO A 13 -27.10 36.34 63.23
N TYR A 14 -25.88 36.20 63.74
CA TYR A 14 -24.66 36.71 63.14
C TYR A 14 -24.47 36.18 61.71
N PHE A 15 -24.37 37.09 60.74
CA PHE A 15 -23.86 36.80 59.40
C PHE A 15 -22.35 36.54 59.48
N LEU A 16 -21.94 35.29 59.33
CA LEU A 16 -20.55 34.94 59.03
C LEU A 16 -20.39 34.98 57.51
N MET A 17 -19.82 36.07 56.98
CA MET A 17 -19.44 36.18 55.57
C MET A 17 -18.22 35.27 55.33
N ALA A 18 -18.46 34.07 54.79
CA ALA A 18 -17.40 33.23 54.24
C ALA A 18 -17.07 33.73 52.82
N LEU A 19 -15.90 34.35 52.67
CA LEU A 19 -15.34 34.75 51.40
C LEU A 19 -14.93 33.48 50.62
N LEU A 20 -15.81 33.00 49.74
CA LEU A 20 -15.49 31.95 48.77
C LEU A 20 -14.51 32.54 47.73
N ALA A 21 -13.22 32.29 47.92
CA ALA A 21 -12.24 32.47 46.87
C ALA A 21 -12.54 31.46 45.76
N VAL A 22 -13.23 31.92 44.71
CA VAL A 22 -13.36 31.19 43.45
C VAL A 22 -11.98 31.17 42.82
N VAL A 23 -11.22 30.11 43.09
CA VAL A 23 -10.00 29.82 42.33
C VAL A 23 -10.46 29.39 40.95
N PRO A 24 -10.11 30.11 39.87
CA PRO A 24 -10.36 29.63 38.52
C PRO A 24 -9.60 28.33 38.34
N MET A 25 -10.33 27.21 38.33
CA MET A 25 -9.84 25.94 37.82
C MET A 25 -9.52 26.16 36.35
N HIS A 26 -8.28 26.54 36.09
CA HIS A 26 -7.71 26.49 34.76
C HIS A 26 -7.68 25.01 34.41
N SER A 27 -8.63 24.58 33.57
CA SER A 27 -8.56 23.30 32.88
C SER A 27 -7.25 23.29 32.11
N VAL A 28 -6.22 22.65 32.68
CA VAL A 28 -5.01 22.29 31.96
C VAL A 28 -5.46 21.31 30.90
N SER A 29 -5.68 21.83 29.68
CA SER A 29 -5.81 20.99 28.51
C SER A 29 -4.48 20.25 28.37
N ALA A 30 -4.45 18.99 28.77
CA ALA A 30 -3.33 18.11 28.50
C ALA A 30 -3.24 17.98 26.98
N THR A 31 -2.41 18.82 26.36
CA THR A 31 -1.87 18.52 25.04
C THR A 31 -1.30 17.12 25.14
N ALA A 32 -1.76 16.21 24.28
CA ALA A 32 -1.17 14.88 24.10
C ALA A 32 0.26 15.07 23.56
N GLY A 33 1.16 15.52 24.42
CA GLY A 33 2.54 15.84 24.10
C GLY A 33 3.35 14.57 24.09
N GLY A 34 3.36 13.89 22.95
CA GLY A 34 4.40 12.92 22.64
C GLY A 34 5.77 13.58 22.79
N ILE A 35 6.77 12.83 23.25
CA ILE A 35 8.16 13.33 23.33
C ILE A 35 8.64 13.51 21.89
N GLU A 36 8.75 14.76 21.45
CA GLU A 36 9.44 15.10 20.20
C GLU A 36 10.95 15.05 20.44
N VAL A 37 11.66 14.27 19.64
CA VAL A 37 13.12 14.18 19.63
C VAL A 37 13.60 14.52 18.24
N ARG A 38 14.41 15.58 18.12
CA ARG A 38 15.06 15.93 16.86
C ARG A 38 16.42 15.26 16.80
N VAL A 39 16.76 14.70 15.65
CA VAL A 39 18.05 14.03 15.41
C VAL A 39 18.66 14.56 14.13
N THR A 40 19.99 14.61 14.07
CA THR A 40 20.76 15.19 12.97
C THR A 40 21.68 14.18 12.28
N ASP A 41 21.89 13.01 12.91
CA ASP A 41 22.66 11.90 12.35
C ASP A 41 22.09 10.52 12.76
N ASP A 42 22.68 9.46 12.22
CA ASP A 42 22.22 8.10 12.47
C ASP A 42 22.55 7.55 13.87
N ASP A 43 23.52 8.10 14.58
CA ASP A 43 23.82 7.70 15.96
C ASP A 43 22.77 8.29 16.92
N GLU A 44 22.39 9.55 16.74
CA GLU A 44 21.27 10.18 17.43
C GLU A 44 19.94 9.49 17.11
N LEU A 45 19.71 9.10 15.85
CA LEU A 45 18.52 8.33 15.45
C LEU A 45 18.46 6.98 16.18
N ARG A 46 19.57 6.22 16.23
CA ARG A 46 19.64 4.95 16.97
C ARG A 46 19.32 5.16 18.45
N SER A 47 19.90 6.19 19.06
CA SER A 47 19.66 6.53 20.46
C SER A 47 18.19 6.92 20.72
N ALA A 48 17.60 7.75 19.85
CA ALA A 48 16.22 8.19 19.97
C ALA A 48 15.24 7.00 19.84
N VAL A 49 15.48 6.10 18.88
CA VAL A 49 14.68 4.89 18.70
C VAL A 49 14.80 3.95 19.90
N ALA A 50 16.01 3.73 20.43
CA ALA A 50 16.22 2.88 21.59
C ALA A 50 15.47 3.37 22.84
N ASN A 51 15.23 4.68 22.95
CA ASN A 51 14.52 5.31 24.06
C ASN A 51 13.04 5.63 23.76
N ALA A 52 12.55 5.28 22.56
CA ALA A 52 11.20 5.60 22.14
C ALA A 52 10.14 4.88 22.99
N LYS A 53 9.09 5.61 23.34
CA LYS A 53 7.90 5.13 24.05
C LYS A 53 6.67 5.36 23.19
N PRO A 54 5.52 4.73 23.47
CA PRO A 54 4.26 5.10 22.83
C PRO A 54 4.07 6.62 22.79
N GLY A 55 3.82 7.16 21.60
CA GLY A 55 3.65 8.59 21.36
C GLY A 55 4.94 9.36 21.03
N SER A 56 6.12 8.74 21.11
CA SER A 56 7.36 9.37 20.66
C SER A 56 7.30 9.78 19.19
N THR A 57 7.77 10.99 18.90
CA THR A 57 7.93 11.49 17.53
C THR A 57 9.41 11.82 17.32
N ILE A 58 10.07 11.09 16.43
CA ILE A 58 11.48 11.27 16.09
C ILE A 58 11.55 12.02 14.76
N LEU A 59 12.06 13.24 14.78
CA LEU A 59 12.16 14.12 13.62
C LEU A 59 13.62 14.20 13.14
N LEU A 60 13.85 13.67 11.95
CA LEU A 60 15.16 13.66 11.30
C LEU A 60 15.37 14.99 10.55
N ALA A 61 16.39 15.75 10.92
CA ALA A 61 16.80 16.94 10.18
C ALA A 61 17.21 16.60 8.73
N PRO A 62 17.06 17.53 7.78
CA PRO A 62 17.57 17.33 6.42
C PRO A 62 19.06 16.95 6.43
N GLY A 63 19.42 15.89 5.73
CA GLY A 63 20.78 15.36 5.74
C GLY A 63 20.85 13.91 5.27
N GLN A 64 22.06 13.36 5.30
CA GLN A 64 22.31 11.96 4.96
C GLN A 64 22.63 11.16 6.23
N TYR A 65 21.89 10.07 6.42
CA TYR A 65 21.99 9.12 7.53
C TYR A 65 22.55 7.81 6.98
N ARG A 66 23.46 7.16 7.71
CA ARG A 66 23.94 5.84 7.30
C ARG A 66 22.82 4.80 7.43
N GLY A 67 22.57 4.06 6.36
CA GLY A 67 21.69 2.89 6.36
C GLY A 67 22.30 1.70 7.10
N GLY A 68 21.67 0.53 7.03
CA GLY A 68 21.99 -0.58 7.92
C GLY A 68 21.42 -0.35 9.32
N LEU A 69 20.25 0.27 9.40
CA LEU A 69 19.51 0.50 10.63
C LEU A 69 18.57 -0.68 10.86
N SER A 70 18.66 -1.30 12.03
CA SER A 70 17.77 -2.38 12.46
C SER A 70 17.19 -2.04 13.82
N PHE A 71 15.87 -1.96 13.89
CA PHE A 71 15.14 -1.60 15.10
C PHE A 71 14.18 -2.71 15.49
N HIS A 72 14.37 -3.23 16.69
CA HIS A 72 13.56 -4.32 17.22
C HIS A 72 12.48 -3.76 18.14
N ARG A 73 11.27 -4.32 18.01
CA ARG A 73 10.16 -4.15 18.96
C ARG A 73 9.85 -2.68 19.27
N LEU A 74 9.74 -1.84 18.23
CA LEU A 74 9.10 -0.54 18.38
C LEU A 74 7.60 -0.76 18.65
N GLN A 75 7.14 -0.38 19.84
CA GLN A 75 5.78 -0.61 20.30
C GLN A 75 5.09 0.71 20.63
N GLY A 76 4.33 1.25 19.69
CA GLY A 76 3.33 2.28 19.96
C GLY A 76 2.01 1.67 20.44
N THR A 77 0.99 2.53 20.54
CA THR A 77 -0.40 2.10 20.73
C THR A 77 -1.31 2.76 19.70
N ALA A 78 -2.54 2.29 19.55
CA ALA A 78 -3.52 2.89 18.64
C ALA A 78 -3.75 4.39 18.88
N LYS A 79 -3.62 4.87 20.13
CA LYS A 79 -3.78 6.29 20.49
C LYS A 79 -2.46 7.06 20.47
N GLN A 80 -1.33 6.36 20.57
CA GLN A 80 0.00 6.93 20.72
C GLN A 80 0.99 6.11 19.88
N PRO A 81 0.93 6.23 18.54
CA PRO A 81 1.88 5.56 17.67
C PRO A 81 3.30 6.13 17.88
N ILE A 82 4.32 5.35 17.51
CA ILE A 82 5.69 5.87 17.39
C ILE A 82 5.88 6.36 15.96
N VAL A 83 6.27 7.63 15.81
CA VAL A 83 6.44 8.27 14.50
C VAL A 83 7.92 8.53 14.25
N ILE A 84 8.43 8.09 13.10
CA ILE A 84 9.76 8.46 12.58
C ILE A 84 9.54 9.22 11.28
N ALA A 85 9.91 10.50 11.27
CA ALA A 85 9.55 11.40 10.17
C ALA A 85 10.66 12.39 9.82
N ALA A 86 10.60 12.94 8.61
CA ALA A 86 11.36 14.15 8.30
C ALA A 86 10.93 15.32 9.18
N ALA A 87 11.91 16.11 9.62
CA ALA A 87 11.69 17.39 10.28
C ALA A 87 11.16 18.47 9.31
N ASP A 88 11.58 18.44 8.03
CA ASP A 88 10.99 19.22 6.93
C ASP A 88 10.69 18.29 5.75
N ALA A 89 9.40 18.10 5.44
CA ALA A 89 8.96 17.23 4.35
C ALA A 89 9.38 17.71 2.95
N ARG A 90 9.74 19.00 2.79
CA ARG A 90 10.24 19.57 1.53
C ARG A 90 11.73 19.31 1.32
N GLN A 91 12.44 18.96 2.39
CA GLN A 91 13.85 18.58 2.38
C GLN A 91 14.02 17.25 3.14
N PRO A 92 13.44 16.16 2.62
CA PRO A 92 13.41 14.90 3.34
C PRO A 92 14.84 14.35 3.54
N PRO A 93 15.15 13.81 4.73
CA PRO A 93 16.41 13.17 5.01
C PRO A 93 16.56 11.87 4.21
N VAL A 94 17.81 11.51 3.96
CA VAL A 94 18.17 10.35 3.15
C VAL A 94 18.86 9.31 4.03
N ILE A 95 18.23 8.15 4.23
CA ILE A 95 18.87 6.97 4.83
C ILE A 95 19.50 6.15 3.71
N ALA A 96 20.83 6.13 3.67
CA ALA A 96 21.60 5.66 2.50
C ALA A 96 22.48 4.45 2.79
N GLY A 97 22.42 3.44 1.92
CA GLY A 97 23.30 2.28 1.95
C GLY A 97 22.88 1.19 2.94
N GLY A 98 23.86 0.39 3.36
CA GLY A 98 23.64 -0.83 4.14
C GLY A 98 23.24 -2.03 3.28
N ASN A 99 23.07 -3.19 3.92
CA ASN A 99 22.37 -4.31 3.26
C ASN A 99 20.88 -3.98 3.12
N THR A 100 20.30 -3.39 4.15
CA THR A 100 18.96 -2.78 4.11
C THR A 100 19.09 -1.35 4.64
N CYS A 101 18.40 -0.36 4.06
CA CYS A 101 18.47 1.01 4.62
C CYS A 101 17.90 1.00 6.04
N LEU A 102 16.68 0.48 6.17
CA LEU A 102 15.95 0.39 7.44
C LEU A 102 15.22 -0.95 7.56
N HIS A 103 15.34 -1.59 8.73
CA HIS A 103 14.69 -2.85 9.05
C HIS A 103 13.94 -2.73 10.39
N LEU A 104 12.62 -2.87 10.37
CA LEU A 104 11.78 -2.92 11.56
C LEU A 104 11.37 -4.37 11.85
N ILE A 105 11.76 -4.87 13.03
CA ILE A 105 11.51 -6.25 13.43
C ILE A 105 10.49 -6.23 14.57
N GLN A 106 9.35 -6.89 14.37
CA GLN A 106 8.20 -6.89 15.27
C GLN A 106 7.70 -5.49 15.68
N PRO A 107 7.52 -4.52 14.75
CA PRO A 107 6.90 -3.25 15.11
C PRO A 107 5.39 -3.40 15.36
N ALA A 108 4.85 -2.55 16.23
CA ALA A 108 3.42 -2.35 16.40
C ALA A 108 3.10 -0.85 16.52
N HIS A 109 2.10 -0.35 15.79
CA HIS A 109 1.70 1.06 15.80
C HIS A 109 2.87 2.01 15.51
N VAL A 110 3.53 1.79 14.36
CA VAL A 110 4.69 2.57 13.92
C VAL A 110 4.40 3.25 12.60
N GLU A 111 4.85 4.49 12.49
CA GLU A 111 4.71 5.29 11.28
C GLU A 111 6.06 5.77 10.75
N LEU A 112 6.27 5.61 9.44
CA LEU A 112 7.39 6.20 8.70
C LEU A 112 6.86 7.26 7.74
N ARG A 113 7.34 8.51 7.85
CA ARG A 113 6.79 9.63 7.08
C ARG A 113 7.85 10.48 6.39
N ASN A 114 7.67 10.77 5.10
CA ASN A 114 8.48 11.72 4.33
C ASN A 114 9.99 11.40 4.30
N LEU A 115 10.39 10.13 4.23
CA LEU A 115 11.80 9.73 4.21
C LEU A 115 12.24 9.27 2.81
N ILE A 116 13.52 9.48 2.50
CA ILE A 116 14.16 8.83 1.34
C ILE A 116 15.01 7.65 1.83
N LEU A 117 14.76 6.47 1.29
CA LEU A 117 15.59 5.27 1.47
C LEU A 117 16.30 4.97 0.16
N GLN A 118 17.63 4.90 0.16
CA GLN A 118 18.36 4.67 -1.09
C GLN A 118 19.65 3.86 -0.99
N GLY A 119 20.01 3.19 -2.08
CA GLY A 119 21.35 2.62 -2.25
C GLY A 119 21.63 1.37 -1.41
N ALA A 120 20.60 0.72 -0.84
CA ALA A 120 20.80 -0.55 -0.15
C ALA A 120 21.25 -1.65 -1.13
N ARG A 121 22.13 -2.55 -0.69
CA ARG A 121 22.64 -3.67 -1.51
C ARG A 121 21.65 -4.84 -1.56
N GLY A 122 20.88 -5.03 -0.50
CA GLY A 122 19.72 -5.91 -0.38
C GLY A 122 18.44 -5.11 -0.60
N ASN A 123 17.49 -5.22 0.31
CA ASN A 123 16.20 -4.53 0.20
C ASN A 123 16.27 -3.08 0.69
N GLY A 124 15.35 -2.20 0.26
CA GLY A 124 15.33 -0.81 0.73
C GLY A 124 14.81 -0.70 2.17
N LEU A 125 13.59 -1.18 2.38
CA LEU A 125 12.90 -1.24 3.66
C LEU A 125 12.47 -2.68 3.95
N ASN A 126 12.83 -3.22 5.13
CA ASN A 126 12.26 -4.47 5.62
C ASN A 126 11.35 -4.19 6.82
N ILE A 127 10.18 -4.83 6.84
CA ILE A 127 9.34 -4.93 8.04
C ILE A 127 8.87 -6.37 8.19
N ASP A 128 9.06 -6.96 9.36
CA ASP A 128 8.64 -8.33 9.60
C ASP A 128 8.16 -8.62 11.03
N ASP A 129 7.51 -9.77 11.18
CA ASP A 129 7.05 -10.39 12.42
C ASP A 129 8.17 -10.99 13.31
N GLY A 130 9.44 -10.77 12.96
CA GLY A 130 10.60 -11.37 13.64
C GLY A 130 10.62 -12.90 13.62
N GLY A 131 9.93 -13.53 12.67
CA GLY A 131 9.79 -14.98 12.56
C GLY A 131 8.63 -15.57 13.37
N SER A 132 7.82 -14.75 14.04
CA SER A 132 6.66 -15.21 14.79
C SER A 132 5.40 -15.23 13.94
N LYS A 133 5.08 -16.38 13.35
CA LYS A 133 3.91 -16.56 12.46
C LYS A 133 2.56 -16.22 13.12
N ASP A 134 2.48 -16.32 14.45
CA ASP A 134 1.26 -16.04 15.23
C ASP A 134 1.18 -14.60 15.77
N LYS A 135 2.26 -13.81 15.65
CA LYS A 135 2.34 -12.44 16.16
C LYS A 135 2.79 -11.51 15.04
N PRO A 136 1.87 -11.17 14.12
CA PRO A 136 2.22 -10.31 13.01
C PRO A 136 2.70 -8.94 13.48
N ALA A 137 3.62 -8.34 12.73
CA ALA A 137 3.88 -6.91 12.83
C ALA A 137 2.60 -6.16 12.46
N GLN A 138 2.19 -5.15 13.22
CA GLN A 138 0.82 -4.64 13.08
C GLN A 138 0.65 -3.12 13.18
N HIS A 139 -0.38 -2.60 12.52
CA HIS A 139 -0.73 -1.17 12.54
C HIS A 139 0.42 -0.29 12.05
N ILE A 140 0.89 -0.57 10.84
CA ILE A 140 2.03 0.12 10.23
C ILE A 140 1.55 1.14 9.20
N VAL A 141 2.07 2.37 9.26
CA VAL A 141 1.82 3.41 8.26
C VAL A 141 3.11 3.82 7.59
N LEU A 142 3.15 3.71 6.27
CA LEU A 142 4.21 4.22 5.42
C LEU A 142 3.63 5.35 4.57
N SER A 143 4.07 6.59 4.76
CA SER A 143 3.50 7.75 4.09
C SER A 143 4.56 8.61 3.42
N ASN A 144 4.34 8.95 2.15
CA ASN A 144 5.22 9.83 1.37
C ASN A 144 6.69 9.39 1.36
N LEU A 145 6.94 8.08 1.36
CA LEU A 145 8.30 7.56 1.27
C LEU A 145 8.78 7.56 -0.17
N THR A 146 10.06 7.86 -0.38
CA THR A 146 10.74 7.55 -1.64
C THR A 146 11.75 6.44 -1.39
N VAL A 147 11.56 5.30 -2.04
CA VAL A 147 12.49 4.17 -1.99
C VAL A 147 13.13 4.01 -3.37
N GLN A 148 14.45 4.15 -3.46
CA GLN A 148 15.11 4.23 -4.76
C GLN A 148 16.50 3.59 -4.83
N ASN A 149 16.89 3.11 -6.01
CA ASN A 149 18.24 2.59 -6.27
C ASN A 149 18.60 1.44 -5.33
N ILE A 150 17.75 0.42 -5.29
CA ILE A 150 17.87 -0.71 -4.39
C ILE A 150 18.39 -1.92 -5.15
N GLY A 151 19.39 -2.57 -4.59
CA GLY A 151 19.94 -3.81 -5.10
C GLY A 151 20.62 -3.67 -6.45
N SER A 152 20.57 -4.76 -7.22
CA SER A 152 21.21 -4.86 -8.54
C SER A 152 20.38 -5.76 -9.47
N ASN A 153 20.94 -6.85 -9.99
CA ASN A 153 20.25 -7.75 -10.91
C ASN A 153 19.57 -8.93 -10.19
N GLY A 154 19.53 -8.90 -8.85
CA GLY A 154 19.02 -9.97 -8.01
C GLY A 154 17.58 -9.75 -7.53
N ASN A 155 17.17 -10.62 -6.61
CA ASN A 155 15.89 -10.53 -5.91
C ASN A 155 16.05 -9.58 -4.71
N GLN A 156 16.02 -8.28 -5.00
CA GLN A 156 16.06 -7.22 -3.99
C GLN A 156 14.82 -6.35 -4.12
N ASP A 157 14.08 -6.24 -3.04
CA ASP A 157 12.80 -5.55 -3.00
C ASP A 157 12.99 -4.09 -2.56
N GLY A 158 12.23 -3.16 -3.14
CA GLY A 158 12.15 -1.80 -2.63
C GLY A 158 11.67 -1.82 -1.17
N ILE A 159 10.49 -2.40 -0.96
CA ILE A 159 9.88 -2.61 0.35
C ILE A 159 9.52 -4.09 0.50
N LYS A 160 10.05 -4.74 1.53
CA LYS A 160 9.78 -6.13 1.87
C LYS A 160 8.97 -6.22 3.15
N LEU A 161 7.81 -6.83 3.07
CA LEU A 161 6.89 -7.02 4.19
C LEU A 161 6.68 -8.53 4.42
N SER A 162 6.89 -9.00 5.65
CA SER A 162 6.70 -10.42 5.98
C SER A 162 5.90 -10.57 7.28
N GLY A 163 4.68 -11.12 7.19
CA GLY A 163 3.84 -11.35 8.36
C GLY A 163 3.29 -10.05 8.96
N LEU A 164 2.82 -9.12 8.12
CA LEU A 164 2.17 -7.90 8.60
C LEU A 164 0.65 -8.06 8.66
N ALA A 165 0.03 -7.41 9.63
CA ALA A 165 -1.41 -7.23 9.72
C ALA A 165 -1.75 -5.75 9.87
N ASP A 166 -2.83 -5.27 9.26
CA ASP A 166 -3.32 -3.90 9.46
C ASP A 166 -2.27 -2.86 9.06
N PHE A 167 -2.11 -2.60 7.76
CA PHE A 167 -1.08 -1.66 7.29
C PHE A 167 -1.59 -0.74 6.19
N GLN A 168 -0.96 0.43 6.08
CA GLN A 168 -1.26 1.45 5.08
C GLN A 168 0.03 1.95 4.44
N ILE A 169 0.11 1.85 3.11
CA ILE A 169 1.21 2.41 2.32
C ILE A 169 0.59 3.47 1.41
N GLN A 170 0.96 4.73 1.62
CA GLN A 170 0.25 5.86 1.06
C GLN A 170 1.21 6.84 0.39
N ASN A 171 0.91 7.19 -0.84
CA ASN A 171 1.60 8.23 -1.60
C ASN A 171 3.12 8.01 -1.68
N CYS A 172 3.55 6.74 -1.66
CA CYS A 172 4.96 6.38 -1.76
C CYS A 172 5.40 6.30 -3.22
N THR A 173 6.66 6.65 -3.48
CA THR A 173 7.33 6.41 -4.75
C THR A 173 8.37 5.31 -4.58
N VAL A 174 8.25 4.22 -5.33
CA VAL A 174 9.25 3.16 -5.37
C VAL A 174 9.81 3.07 -6.78
N LYS A 175 11.14 3.16 -6.93
CA LYS A 175 11.77 3.14 -8.25
C LYS A 175 13.16 2.53 -8.27
N ARG A 176 13.54 1.85 -9.34
CA ARG A 176 14.89 1.28 -9.50
C ARG A 176 15.23 0.29 -8.38
N TRP A 177 14.43 -0.78 -8.25
CA TRP A 177 14.67 -1.93 -7.38
C TRP A 177 15.38 -3.07 -8.14
N GLY A 178 15.67 -4.18 -7.43
CA GLY A 178 16.43 -5.28 -8.01
C GLY A 178 15.70 -5.94 -9.18
N GLN A 179 16.41 -6.29 -10.25
CA GLN A 179 15.78 -6.76 -11.49
C GLN A 179 14.94 -8.05 -11.36
N LYS A 180 15.11 -8.82 -10.28
CA LYS A 180 14.30 -10.01 -9.98
C LYS A 180 13.45 -9.85 -8.71
N GLY A 181 13.50 -8.68 -8.07
CA GLY A 181 12.72 -8.35 -6.89
C GLY A 181 11.45 -7.59 -7.23
N SER A 182 10.78 -7.07 -6.21
CA SER A 182 9.56 -6.29 -6.38
C SER A 182 9.70 -4.87 -5.82
N GLY A 183 8.94 -3.93 -6.36
CA GLY A 183 8.80 -2.61 -5.73
C GLY A 183 8.28 -2.77 -4.30
N ILE A 184 7.22 -3.57 -4.14
CA ILE A 184 6.77 -4.11 -2.85
C ILE A 184 6.60 -5.63 -2.96
N ASP A 185 7.26 -6.41 -2.09
CA ASP A 185 7.02 -7.85 -1.94
C ASP A 185 6.42 -8.13 -0.56
N MET A 186 5.25 -8.77 -0.55
CA MET A 186 4.53 -9.15 0.66
C MET A 186 4.47 -10.66 0.77
N VAL A 187 4.96 -11.18 1.89
CA VAL A 187 4.82 -12.60 2.26
C VAL A 187 3.92 -12.67 3.48
N GLY A 188 2.73 -13.24 3.29
CA GLY A 188 1.84 -13.50 4.41
C GLY A 188 1.28 -12.25 5.11
N CYS A 189 0.98 -11.21 4.33
CA CYS A 189 0.44 -9.96 4.86
C CYS A 189 -1.09 -9.95 4.79
N GLN A 190 -1.75 -9.26 5.72
CA GLN A 190 -3.21 -9.22 5.80
C GLN A 190 -3.79 -7.84 6.16
N ARG A 191 -5.02 -7.58 5.74
CA ARG A 191 -5.78 -6.34 6.05
C ARG A 191 -4.99 -5.07 5.71
N GLY A 192 -4.50 -5.03 4.49
CA GLY A 192 -3.56 -4.01 4.02
C GLY A 192 -4.11 -3.08 2.97
N THR A 193 -3.56 -1.87 2.90
CA THR A 193 -3.81 -0.95 1.78
C THR A 193 -2.51 -0.42 1.19
N VAL A 194 -2.46 -0.37 -0.14
CA VAL A 194 -1.44 0.35 -0.91
C VAL A 194 -2.19 1.35 -1.78
N SER A 195 -1.98 2.66 -1.56
CA SER A 195 -2.77 3.66 -2.27
C SER A 195 -2.02 4.93 -2.63
N GLY A 196 -2.36 5.51 -3.79
CA GLY A 196 -1.69 6.73 -4.28
C GLY A 196 -0.22 6.55 -4.61
N CYS A 197 0.28 5.30 -4.66
CA CYS A 197 1.70 5.02 -4.84
C CYS A 197 2.09 5.04 -6.32
N THR A 198 3.35 5.40 -6.59
CA THR A 198 3.93 5.35 -7.93
C THR A 198 5.09 4.35 -7.97
N PHE A 199 5.07 3.48 -8.97
CA PHE A 199 6.10 2.48 -9.23
C PHE A 199 6.75 2.77 -10.58
N LEU A 200 8.06 3.01 -10.59
CA LEU A 200 8.81 3.30 -11.82
C LEU A 200 10.06 2.44 -11.95
N GLU A 201 10.16 1.68 -13.02
CA GLU A 201 11.33 0.84 -13.26
C GLU A 201 11.75 0.91 -14.73
N GLY A 202 11.52 -0.18 -15.47
CA GLY A 202 11.77 -0.36 -16.88
C GLY A 202 11.35 -1.77 -17.32
N ASP A 203 11.05 -1.94 -18.60
CA ASP A 203 10.40 -3.16 -19.14
C ASP A 203 11.28 -4.42 -19.22
N LYS A 204 12.56 -4.31 -18.89
CA LYS A 204 13.54 -5.40 -19.11
C LYS A 204 13.85 -6.22 -17.87
N ILE A 205 13.09 -6.07 -16.80
CA ILE A 205 13.32 -6.79 -15.56
C ILE A 205 12.30 -7.93 -15.37
N PHE A 206 12.69 -8.99 -14.67
CA PHE A 206 11.84 -10.14 -14.37
C PHE A 206 11.04 -9.98 -13.06
N GLY A 207 11.26 -8.87 -12.36
CA GLY A 207 10.61 -8.52 -11.11
C GLY A 207 9.15 -8.06 -11.23
N ASN A 208 8.57 -7.62 -10.12
CA ASN A 208 7.18 -7.16 -10.05
C ASN A 208 7.08 -5.71 -9.55
N GLY A 209 5.98 -5.01 -9.85
CA GLY A 209 5.66 -3.75 -9.16
C GLY A 209 5.26 -4.02 -7.71
N VAL A 210 4.16 -4.76 -7.53
CA VAL A 210 3.69 -5.24 -6.22
C VAL A 210 3.40 -6.74 -6.31
N GLN A 211 3.95 -7.52 -5.37
CA GLN A 211 3.65 -8.95 -5.21
C GLN A 211 3.05 -9.22 -3.83
N MET A 212 1.97 -9.99 -3.77
CA MET A 212 1.36 -10.44 -2.51
C MET A 212 1.20 -11.96 -2.52
N LYS A 213 2.01 -12.68 -1.76
CA LYS A 213 2.09 -14.16 -1.77
C LYS A 213 2.13 -14.74 -0.36
N GLY A 214 2.31 -16.05 -0.22
CA GLY A 214 2.63 -16.69 1.06
C GLY A 214 1.48 -16.64 2.07
N GLY A 215 0.24 -16.68 1.59
CA GLY A 215 -0.97 -16.65 2.41
C GLY A 215 -1.60 -15.26 2.57
N SER A 216 -1.10 -14.27 1.81
CA SER A 216 -1.56 -12.89 1.87
C SER A 216 -3.04 -12.74 1.54
N ARG A 217 -3.78 -11.91 2.28
CA ARG A 217 -5.23 -11.77 2.12
C ARG A 217 -5.82 -10.44 2.56
N ASP A 218 -7.00 -10.09 2.07
CA ASP A 218 -7.70 -8.86 2.46
C ASP A 218 -6.83 -7.60 2.22
N ILE A 219 -6.18 -7.53 1.05
CA ILE A 219 -5.32 -6.39 0.69
C ILE A 219 -5.92 -5.67 -0.51
N THR A 220 -5.96 -4.34 -0.42
CA THR A 220 -6.37 -3.46 -1.52
C THR A 220 -5.19 -2.66 -2.05
N VAL A 221 -4.93 -2.76 -3.35
CA VAL A 221 -4.04 -1.85 -4.10
C VAL A 221 -4.93 -0.90 -4.89
N SER A 222 -4.90 0.40 -4.60
CA SER A 222 -5.81 1.34 -5.24
C SER A 222 -5.21 2.68 -5.62
N ARG A 223 -5.66 3.28 -6.73
CA ARG A 223 -5.20 4.63 -7.14
C ARG A 223 -3.68 4.73 -7.27
N CYS A 224 -3.03 3.64 -7.66
CA CYS A 224 -1.60 3.58 -7.88
C CYS A 224 -1.27 3.75 -9.37
N ARG A 225 -0.08 4.25 -9.65
CA ARG A 225 0.48 4.33 -11.01
C ARG A 225 1.66 3.38 -11.16
N PHE A 226 1.60 2.55 -12.19
CA PHE A 226 2.64 1.61 -12.57
C PHE A 226 3.18 2.00 -13.94
N ASP A 227 4.43 2.48 -13.97
CA ASP A 227 5.08 2.95 -15.19
C ASP A 227 6.27 2.01 -15.50
N HIS A 228 6.04 1.08 -16.44
CA HIS A 228 6.99 0.03 -16.80
C HIS A 228 7.52 -0.72 -15.56
N ALA A 229 6.62 -0.98 -14.61
CA ALA A 229 6.92 -1.44 -13.25
C ALA A 229 7.11 -2.96 -13.18
N GLY A 230 8.17 -3.45 -13.83
CA GLY A 230 8.56 -4.86 -13.81
C GLY A 230 7.97 -5.70 -14.92
N GLY A 231 8.30 -6.99 -14.92
CA GLY A 231 7.72 -7.99 -15.83
C GLY A 231 6.24 -8.22 -15.54
N ARG A 232 5.81 -8.07 -14.28
CA ARG A 232 4.41 -8.11 -13.86
C ARG A 232 4.12 -6.91 -12.96
N SER A 233 3.27 -5.98 -13.37
CA SER A 233 3.02 -4.79 -12.52
C SER A 233 2.38 -5.18 -11.18
N ILE A 234 1.36 -6.05 -11.22
CA ILE A 234 0.81 -6.72 -10.03
C ILE A 234 0.96 -8.23 -10.19
N ASN A 235 1.47 -8.88 -9.15
CA ASN A 235 1.48 -10.34 -9.02
C ASN A 235 0.70 -10.77 -7.77
N ILE A 236 -0.52 -11.24 -7.98
CA ILE A 236 -1.42 -11.74 -6.93
C ILE A 236 -1.11 -13.21 -6.69
N GLY A 237 -0.42 -13.51 -5.60
CA GLY A 237 0.11 -14.82 -5.24
C GLY A 237 1.54 -15.03 -5.73
N GLY A 238 1.96 -16.29 -5.95
CA GLY A 238 3.35 -16.60 -6.30
C GLY A 238 3.72 -18.08 -6.15
N SER A 239 4.96 -18.33 -5.71
CA SER A 239 5.50 -19.66 -5.42
C SER A 239 6.32 -19.56 -4.13
N THR A 240 5.62 -19.56 -3.01
CA THR A 240 6.22 -19.38 -1.69
C THR A 240 6.61 -20.75 -1.13
N GLY A 241 7.82 -20.88 -0.59
CA GLY A 241 8.20 -22.08 0.18
C GLY A 241 7.30 -22.23 1.41
N LEU A 242 6.89 -23.46 1.74
CA LEU A 242 5.95 -23.74 2.84
C LEU A 242 6.41 -23.15 4.19
N GLU A 243 7.72 -23.17 4.44
CA GLU A 243 8.35 -22.62 5.62
C GLU A 243 8.15 -21.10 5.77
N PHE A 244 7.95 -20.40 4.65
CA PHE A 244 7.80 -18.96 4.62
C PHE A 244 6.34 -18.48 4.73
N PHE A 245 5.37 -19.37 4.55
CA PHE A 245 3.97 -19.02 4.76
C PHE A 245 3.73 -18.53 6.18
N ARG A 246 2.96 -17.46 6.28
CA ARG A 246 2.54 -16.84 7.54
C ARG A 246 1.20 -16.13 7.30
N PRO A 247 0.11 -16.48 8.00
CA PRO A 247 -0.04 -17.65 8.85
C PRO A 247 0.18 -18.96 8.06
N GLU A 248 0.10 -20.11 8.73
CA GLU A 248 0.27 -21.42 8.10
C GLU A 248 -0.55 -21.58 6.80
N PRO A 249 -0.03 -22.34 5.80
CA PRO A 249 -0.66 -22.48 4.50
C PRO A 249 -2.14 -22.89 4.59
N ALA A 250 -3.00 -22.15 3.90
CA ALA A 250 -4.44 -22.39 3.84
C ALA A 250 -4.92 -22.85 2.45
N GLY A 251 -4.00 -23.42 1.65
CA GLY A 251 -4.28 -23.95 0.31
C GLY A 251 -4.27 -22.91 -0.81
N PHE A 252 -3.83 -21.68 -0.59
CA PHE A 252 -3.72 -20.63 -1.60
C PHE A 252 -2.49 -19.74 -1.33
N GLU A 253 -1.94 -19.12 -2.38
CA GLU A 253 -0.86 -18.14 -2.25
C GLU A 253 -1.38 -16.77 -1.85
N ALA A 254 -2.54 -16.39 -2.40
CA ALA A 254 -3.24 -15.17 -2.05
C ALA A 254 -4.76 -15.35 -2.18
N ARG A 255 -5.52 -14.54 -1.44
CA ARG A 255 -6.99 -14.56 -1.46
C ARG A 255 -7.55 -13.17 -1.15
N ASP A 256 -8.75 -12.85 -1.63
CA ASP A 256 -9.48 -11.63 -1.25
C ASP A 256 -8.67 -10.35 -1.53
N ILE A 257 -7.92 -10.37 -2.63
CA ILE A 257 -7.11 -9.25 -3.09
C ILE A 257 -7.93 -8.37 -4.01
N THR A 258 -7.91 -7.06 -3.77
CA THR A 258 -8.55 -6.06 -4.64
C THR A 258 -7.51 -5.16 -5.29
N VAL A 259 -7.59 -4.97 -6.60
CA VAL A 259 -6.78 -4.01 -7.36
C VAL A 259 -7.73 -3.08 -8.10
N SER A 260 -7.75 -1.80 -7.73
CA SER A 260 -8.74 -0.88 -8.28
C SER A 260 -8.23 0.52 -8.56
N ASP A 261 -8.85 1.20 -9.52
CA ASP A 261 -8.57 2.62 -9.78
C ASP A 261 -7.09 2.90 -10.10
N CYS A 262 -6.32 1.89 -10.55
CA CYS A 262 -4.91 2.01 -10.87
C CYS A 262 -4.70 2.29 -12.37
N THR A 263 -3.58 2.93 -12.68
CA THR A 263 -3.12 3.13 -14.07
C THR A 263 -1.84 2.32 -14.30
N PHE A 264 -1.86 1.47 -15.33
CA PHE A 264 -0.75 0.61 -15.75
C PHE A 264 -0.28 1.03 -17.14
N ILE A 265 1.03 1.23 -17.31
CA ILE A 265 1.65 1.65 -18.57
C ILE A 265 2.81 0.70 -18.83
N GLY A 266 2.79 0.02 -19.97
CA GLY A 266 3.86 -0.93 -20.32
C GLY A 266 3.80 -2.23 -19.51
N SER A 267 4.98 -2.77 -19.18
CA SER A 267 5.19 -4.09 -18.54
C SER A 267 4.79 -5.29 -19.43
N MET A 268 5.41 -6.46 -19.21
CA MET A 268 5.05 -7.67 -19.98
C MET A 268 3.62 -8.11 -19.66
N ALA A 269 3.20 -8.01 -18.40
CA ALA A 269 1.81 -8.17 -17.98
C ALA A 269 1.44 -7.10 -16.94
N ALA A 270 0.24 -6.54 -17.06
CA ALA A 270 -0.27 -5.63 -16.03
C ALA A 270 -0.63 -6.41 -14.77
N ILE A 271 -1.32 -7.54 -14.93
CA ILE A 271 -1.87 -8.34 -13.83
C ILE A 271 -1.51 -9.81 -14.00
N ALA A 272 -1.07 -10.46 -12.93
CA ALA A 272 -0.93 -11.91 -12.86
C ALA A 272 -1.69 -12.46 -11.65
N PHE A 273 -2.60 -13.40 -11.88
CA PHE A 273 -3.26 -14.22 -10.87
C PHE A 273 -2.50 -15.54 -10.75
N VAL A 274 -1.82 -15.76 -9.63
CA VAL A 274 -0.84 -16.85 -9.46
C VAL A 274 -1.14 -17.66 -8.21
N GLY A 275 -1.81 -18.80 -8.34
CA GLY A 275 -2.23 -19.60 -7.18
C GLY A 275 -3.23 -18.88 -6.26
N VAL A 276 -4.12 -18.06 -6.84
CA VAL A 276 -5.12 -17.29 -6.10
C VAL A 276 -6.40 -18.10 -5.89
N ASP A 277 -7.11 -17.91 -4.78
CA ASP A 277 -8.49 -18.42 -4.58
C ASP A 277 -9.48 -17.26 -4.46
N GLY A 278 -9.56 -16.44 -5.50
CA GLY A 278 -10.39 -15.24 -5.51
C GLY A 278 -9.58 -13.95 -5.38
N ALA A 279 -9.79 -13.05 -6.33
CA ALA A 279 -9.31 -11.68 -6.34
C ALA A 279 -10.19 -10.84 -7.25
N HIS A 280 -10.20 -9.53 -7.08
CA HIS A 280 -10.99 -8.60 -7.89
C HIS A 280 -10.13 -7.48 -8.42
N VAL A 281 -9.99 -7.43 -9.75
CA VAL A 281 -9.26 -6.39 -10.45
C VAL A 281 -10.28 -5.58 -11.24
N HIS A 282 -10.53 -4.34 -10.83
CA HIS A 282 -11.60 -3.55 -11.43
C HIS A 282 -11.31 -2.07 -11.55
N HIS A 283 -11.97 -1.42 -12.51
CA HIS A 283 -11.85 0.03 -12.69
C HIS A 283 -10.38 0.46 -12.83
N ASN A 284 -9.57 -0.31 -13.56
CA ASN A 284 -8.18 0.06 -13.84
C ASN A 284 -8.03 0.49 -15.29
N THR A 285 -7.10 1.41 -15.56
CA THR A 285 -6.67 1.75 -16.91
C THR A 285 -5.37 1.01 -17.22
N ILE A 286 -5.39 0.10 -18.19
CA ILE A 286 -4.23 -0.66 -18.65
C ILE A 286 -3.88 -0.20 -20.05
N TYR A 287 -2.69 0.36 -20.21
CA TYR A 287 -2.23 0.95 -21.46
C TYR A 287 -0.95 0.30 -21.97
N ARG A 288 -1.05 -0.32 -23.15
CA ARG A 288 0.04 -0.93 -23.92
C ARG A 288 0.93 -1.90 -23.13
N PRO A 289 0.36 -2.97 -22.54
CA PRO A 289 1.20 -4.07 -22.08
C PRO A 289 1.95 -4.71 -23.26
N THR A 290 3.14 -5.26 -23.01
CA THR A 290 4.09 -5.65 -24.06
C THR A 290 4.14 -7.15 -24.35
N LYS A 291 3.28 -7.95 -23.70
CA LYS A 291 3.17 -9.39 -24.01
C LYS A 291 1.79 -9.96 -23.74
N TRP A 292 1.24 -9.67 -22.56
CA TRP A 292 -0.05 -10.14 -22.07
C TRP A 292 -0.78 -9.03 -21.33
N VAL A 293 -2.11 -8.97 -21.39
CA VAL A 293 -2.86 -8.06 -20.51
C VAL A 293 -2.92 -8.66 -19.11
N LEU A 294 -3.30 -9.94 -19.04
CA LEU A 294 -3.37 -10.70 -17.81
C LEU A 294 -2.79 -12.11 -17.93
N ARG A 295 -2.37 -12.66 -16.80
CA ARG A 295 -1.91 -14.05 -16.68
C ARG A 295 -2.71 -14.78 -15.60
N ILE A 296 -3.04 -16.04 -15.85
CA ILE A 296 -3.65 -16.97 -14.89
C ILE A 296 -2.71 -18.16 -14.78
N LEU A 297 -2.02 -18.29 -13.65
CA LEU A 297 -0.93 -19.24 -13.46
C LEU A 297 -1.09 -20.02 -12.16
N GLN A 298 -0.50 -21.20 -12.12
CA GLN A 298 -0.23 -21.97 -10.91
C GLN A 298 1.28 -22.17 -10.82
N GLU A 299 1.94 -21.45 -9.91
CA GLU A 299 3.40 -21.58 -9.71
C GLU A 299 3.75 -22.37 -8.45
N ASN A 300 2.79 -22.54 -7.53
CA ASN A 300 2.89 -23.48 -6.43
C ASN A 300 2.03 -24.71 -6.73
N ASN A 301 2.67 -25.84 -7.05
CA ASN A 301 2.01 -27.07 -7.52
C ASN A 301 1.90 -28.14 -6.42
N GLN A 302 2.00 -27.75 -5.15
CA GLN A 302 1.78 -28.68 -4.05
C GLN A 302 0.32 -29.11 -4.00
N SER A 303 0.06 -30.38 -3.67
CA SER A 303 -1.28 -30.98 -3.73
C SER A 303 -2.28 -30.40 -2.73
N SER A 304 -1.80 -29.77 -1.64
CA SER A 304 -2.64 -29.04 -0.70
C SER A 304 -3.14 -27.70 -1.25
N PHE A 305 -2.59 -27.24 -2.38
CA PHE A 305 -2.98 -25.99 -3.00
C PHE A 305 -4.05 -26.20 -4.05
N VAL A 306 -4.99 -25.28 -3.96
CA VAL A 306 -6.08 -25.07 -4.86
C VAL A 306 -5.55 -24.54 -6.21
N PRO A 307 -6.08 -25.01 -7.36
CA PRO A 307 -5.84 -24.39 -8.65
C PRO A 307 -6.24 -22.92 -8.63
N SER A 308 -5.45 -22.05 -9.27
CA SER A 308 -5.71 -20.62 -9.39
C SER A 308 -7.10 -20.39 -9.99
N ARG A 309 -7.98 -19.71 -9.25
CA ARG A 309 -9.41 -19.68 -9.52
C ARG A 309 -10.13 -18.44 -8.99
N LYS A 310 -11.37 -18.28 -9.44
CA LYS A 310 -12.35 -17.27 -8.97
C LYS A 310 -11.88 -15.82 -9.08
N GLY A 311 -10.93 -15.52 -9.97
CA GLY A 311 -10.57 -14.13 -10.27
C GLY A 311 -11.71 -13.41 -10.98
N ARG A 312 -11.91 -12.14 -10.62
CA ARG A 312 -12.87 -11.23 -11.26
C ARG A 312 -12.10 -10.09 -11.92
N PHE A 313 -12.34 -9.86 -13.19
CA PHE A 313 -11.72 -8.79 -13.97
C PHE A 313 -12.84 -7.95 -14.59
N THR A 314 -13.20 -6.82 -13.97
CA THR A 314 -14.41 -6.08 -14.35
C THR A 314 -14.20 -4.58 -14.50
N ASN A 315 -14.96 -3.91 -15.38
CA ASN A 315 -14.93 -2.45 -15.53
C ASN A 315 -13.51 -1.89 -15.81
N ASN A 316 -12.58 -2.67 -16.36
CA ASN A 316 -11.25 -2.17 -16.69
C ASN A 316 -11.27 -1.55 -18.08
N LEU A 317 -10.47 -0.50 -18.29
CA LEU A 317 -10.21 0.09 -19.60
C LEU A 317 -8.85 -0.40 -20.09
N ILE A 318 -8.84 -1.17 -21.18
CA ILE A 318 -7.66 -1.81 -21.73
C ILE A 318 -7.41 -1.29 -23.15
N VAL A 319 -6.27 -0.64 -23.33
CA VAL A 319 -5.75 -0.28 -24.63
C VAL A 319 -4.50 -1.09 -24.92
N LEU A 320 -4.51 -1.83 -26.03
CA LEU A 320 -3.43 -2.71 -26.44
C LEU A 320 -3.06 -2.47 -27.90
N ARG A 321 -1.96 -3.07 -28.34
CA ARG A 321 -1.61 -3.17 -29.77
C ARG A 321 -1.37 -4.62 -30.16
N SER A 322 -1.87 -5.00 -31.34
CA SER A 322 -1.78 -6.36 -31.86
C SER A 322 -0.36 -6.79 -32.22
N ASN A 323 0.55 -5.84 -32.44
CA ASN A 323 1.97 -6.10 -32.67
C ASN A 323 2.82 -6.16 -31.39
N GLU A 324 2.23 -5.89 -30.22
CA GLU A 324 2.90 -5.92 -28.90
C GLU A 324 2.38 -7.10 -28.06
N VAL A 325 1.07 -7.30 -28.05
CA VAL A 325 0.42 -8.37 -27.29
C VAL A 325 0.27 -9.61 -28.18
N GLY A 326 0.98 -10.68 -27.82
CA GLY A 326 0.84 -11.97 -28.53
C GLY A 326 -0.43 -12.73 -28.15
N GLU A 327 -0.82 -12.63 -26.87
CA GLU A 327 -2.04 -13.25 -26.34
C GLU A 327 -2.61 -12.33 -25.24
N VAL A 328 -3.93 -12.07 -25.23
CA VAL A 328 -4.53 -11.17 -24.24
C VAL A 328 -4.46 -11.78 -22.83
N VAL A 329 -4.78 -13.08 -22.72
CA VAL A 329 -4.78 -13.82 -21.46
C VAL A 329 -3.88 -15.03 -21.57
N ASN A 330 -2.76 -15.04 -20.86
CA ASN A 330 -1.92 -16.23 -20.79
C ASN A 330 -2.37 -17.16 -19.67
N ILE A 331 -2.70 -18.41 -20.02
CA ILE A 331 -3.20 -19.41 -19.08
C ILE A 331 -2.16 -20.53 -18.94
N GLY A 332 -1.69 -20.73 -17.72
CA GLY A 332 -0.81 -21.84 -17.35
C GLY A 332 -1.58 -23.12 -17.03
N SER A 333 -0.89 -24.25 -17.03
CA SER A 333 -1.44 -25.53 -16.58
C SER A 333 -1.82 -25.49 -15.10
N GLN A 334 -2.65 -26.46 -14.67
CA GLN A 334 -3.08 -26.62 -13.27
C GLN A 334 -3.80 -25.40 -12.68
N THR A 335 -4.46 -24.63 -13.55
CA THR A 335 -5.37 -23.54 -13.18
C THR A 335 -6.81 -23.98 -13.41
N ALA A 336 -7.78 -23.28 -12.82
CA ALA A 336 -9.20 -23.48 -13.09
C ALA A 336 -9.79 -22.22 -13.78
N PRO A 337 -9.34 -21.90 -15.01
CA PRO A 337 -9.66 -20.65 -15.70
C PRO A 337 -11.17 -20.48 -15.98
N GLU A 338 -11.91 -21.58 -16.08
CA GLU A 338 -13.37 -21.62 -16.26
C GLU A 338 -14.15 -21.01 -15.07
N THR A 339 -13.49 -20.80 -13.94
CA THR A 339 -14.08 -20.15 -12.76
C THR A 339 -13.94 -18.62 -12.75
N PHE A 340 -13.16 -18.06 -13.68
CA PHE A 340 -12.93 -16.62 -13.75
C PHE A 340 -14.14 -15.90 -14.33
N LYS A 341 -14.36 -14.66 -13.89
CA LYS A 341 -15.45 -13.80 -14.37
C LYS A 341 -14.89 -12.54 -15.02
N PHE A 342 -15.36 -12.25 -16.22
CA PHE A 342 -15.08 -11.02 -16.96
C PHE A 342 -16.40 -10.28 -17.19
N ALA A 343 -16.44 -9.00 -16.87
CA ALA A 343 -17.63 -8.19 -17.06
C ALA A 343 -17.30 -6.73 -17.33
N ASP A 344 -18.04 -6.09 -18.23
CA ASP A 344 -18.05 -4.63 -18.42
C ASP A 344 -16.66 -4.02 -18.70
N ASN A 345 -15.70 -4.80 -19.20
CA ASN A 345 -14.40 -4.24 -19.57
C ASN A 345 -14.50 -3.54 -20.94
N TRP A 346 -13.69 -2.51 -21.10
CA TRP A 346 -13.53 -1.77 -22.34
C TRP A 346 -12.23 -2.16 -23.03
N TRP A 347 -12.32 -2.85 -24.16
CA TRP A 347 -11.18 -3.30 -24.94
C TRP A 347 -11.00 -2.44 -26.18
N TYR A 348 -9.78 -1.97 -26.42
CA TYR A 348 -9.43 -1.23 -27.63
C TYR A 348 -8.05 -1.65 -28.14
N CYS A 349 -8.02 -2.33 -29.30
CA CYS A 349 -6.80 -2.59 -30.04
C CYS A 349 -6.49 -1.40 -30.94
N GLN A 350 -5.51 -0.57 -30.57
CA GLN A 350 -5.29 0.73 -31.19
C GLN A 350 -4.88 0.65 -32.67
N ASP A 351 -4.09 -0.37 -33.03
CA ASP A 351 -3.58 -0.56 -34.39
C ASP A 351 -4.52 -1.38 -35.29
N ARG A 352 -5.52 -2.08 -34.70
CA ARG A 352 -6.58 -2.79 -35.43
C ARG A 352 -7.93 -2.74 -34.67
N PRO A 353 -8.56 -1.56 -34.54
CA PRO A 353 -9.79 -1.39 -33.75
C PRO A 353 -10.90 -2.37 -34.12
N GLU A 354 -11.11 -2.59 -35.41
CA GLU A 354 -12.11 -3.47 -35.98
C GLU A 354 -11.91 -4.96 -35.63
N ARG A 355 -10.69 -5.36 -35.28
CA ARG A 355 -10.36 -6.73 -34.87
C ARG A 355 -10.33 -6.94 -33.36
N THR A 356 -10.60 -5.91 -32.56
CA THR A 356 -10.47 -5.98 -31.10
C THR A 356 -11.23 -7.18 -30.50
N ARG A 357 -12.48 -7.39 -30.89
CA ARG A 357 -13.30 -8.52 -30.41
C ARG A 357 -12.72 -9.89 -30.76
N GLN A 358 -12.05 -10.02 -31.90
CA GLN A 358 -11.43 -11.29 -32.35
C GLN A 358 -10.12 -11.58 -31.62
N LEU A 359 -9.39 -10.52 -31.24
CA LEU A 359 -8.11 -10.60 -30.51
C LEU A 359 -8.32 -10.95 -29.03
N VAL A 360 -9.41 -10.46 -28.42
CA VAL A 360 -9.71 -10.72 -27.01
C VAL A 360 -10.34 -12.11 -26.84
N ARG A 361 -9.47 -13.09 -26.57
CA ARG A 361 -9.85 -14.46 -26.23
C ARG A 361 -9.78 -14.64 -24.72
N LEU A 362 -10.93 -14.81 -24.09
CA LEU A 362 -11.09 -14.98 -22.64
C LEU A 362 -11.48 -16.43 -22.33
N PRO A 363 -11.09 -16.98 -21.17
CA PRO A 363 -11.43 -18.36 -20.80
C PRO A 363 -12.91 -18.57 -20.48
N THR A 364 -13.63 -17.50 -20.16
CA THR A 364 -15.08 -17.50 -19.97
C THR A 364 -15.70 -16.36 -20.75
N GLN A 365 -16.99 -16.48 -21.08
CA GLN A 365 -17.69 -15.44 -21.80
C GLN A 365 -17.79 -14.17 -20.94
N GLU A 366 -17.35 -13.05 -21.50
CA GLU A 366 -17.53 -11.74 -20.88
C GLU A 366 -18.96 -11.22 -21.07
N THR A 367 -19.55 -10.70 -20.00
CA THR A 367 -20.86 -10.02 -20.00
C THR A 367 -20.67 -8.51 -20.08
N GLY A 368 -21.42 -7.80 -20.94
CA GLY A 368 -21.41 -6.33 -20.99
C GLY A 368 -20.13 -5.67 -21.53
N GLY A 369 -19.14 -6.44 -21.98
CA GLY A 369 -17.88 -5.91 -22.51
C GLY A 369 -18.06 -5.07 -23.79
N SER A 370 -17.26 -4.01 -23.92
CA SER A 370 -17.19 -3.13 -25.09
C SER A 370 -15.89 -3.34 -25.87
N TYR A 371 -15.94 -3.34 -27.21
CA TYR A 371 -14.79 -3.69 -28.05
C TYR A 371 -14.63 -2.73 -29.23
N GLY A 372 -13.39 -2.29 -29.48
CA GLY A 372 -12.99 -1.61 -30.71
C GLY A 372 -13.32 -0.12 -30.79
N GLN A 373 -13.95 0.44 -29.76
CA GLN A 373 -14.22 1.87 -29.69
C GLN A 373 -13.08 2.60 -28.98
N ASP A 374 -12.57 3.66 -29.62
CA ASP A 374 -11.50 4.50 -29.07
C ASP A 374 -11.96 5.20 -27.77
N PRO A 375 -11.24 5.05 -26.65
CA PRO A 375 -11.62 5.66 -25.39
C PRO A 375 -11.45 7.19 -25.34
N LYS A 376 -10.78 7.82 -26.32
CA LYS A 376 -10.57 9.28 -26.37
C LYS A 376 -9.87 9.81 -25.11
N PHE A 377 -8.65 9.35 -24.84
CA PHE A 377 -7.80 9.92 -23.79
C PHE A 377 -7.43 11.39 -24.07
N LYS A 378 -7.25 12.20 -23.01
CA LYS A 378 -6.89 13.61 -23.12
C LYS A 378 -5.49 13.82 -23.69
N ASN A 379 -4.46 13.25 -23.04
CA ASN A 379 -3.08 13.46 -23.45
C ASN A 379 -2.16 12.32 -23.01
N VAL A 380 -2.24 11.19 -23.72
CA VAL A 380 -1.39 10.02 -23.46
C VAL A 380 0.11 10.35 -23.58
N ARG A 381 0.50 11.20 -24.55
CA ARG A 381 1.91 11.59 -24.74
C ARG A 381 2.46 12.36 -23.54
N GLY A 382 1.62 13.14 -22.87
CA GLY A 382 1.95 13.85 -21.63
C GLY A 382 1.73 13.01 -20.36
N GLY A 383 1.37 11.72 -20.49
CA GLY A 383 1.13 10.83 -19.35
C GLY A 383 -0.24 10.98 -18.67
N ASP A 384 -1.16 11.75 -19.25
CA ASP A 384 -2.54 11.93 -18.79
C ASP A 384 -3.46 10.92 -19.49
N PHE A 385 -3.88 9.92 -18.71
CA PHE A 385 -4.79 8.84 -19.11
C PHE A 385 -6.23 9.12 -18.71
N SER A 386 -6.57 10.34 -18.30
CA SER A 386 -7.97 10.74 -18.14
C SER A 386 -8.67 10.84 -19.49
N LEU A 387 -9.98 10.69 -19.49
CA LEU A 387 -10.82 10.66 -20.70
C LEU A 387 -11.27 12.09 -21.08
N GLN A 388 -11.38 12.35 -22.38
CA GLN A 388 -11.94 13.60 -22.91
C GLN A 388 -13.44 13.69 -22.61
N THR A 389 -13.96 14.93 -22.55
CA THR A 389 -15.40 15.18 -22.57
C THR A 389 -15.99 14.59 -23.85
N GLY A 390 -16.99 13.72 -23.72
CA GLY A 390 -17.57 12.99 -24.86
C GLY A 390 -16.93 11.64 -25.18
N SER A 391 -15.99 11.17 -24.35
CA SER A 391 -15.54 9.77 -24.41
C SER A 391 -16.75 8.82 -24.36
N PRO A 392 -16.76 7.75 -25.17
CA PRO A 392 -17.83 6.76 -25.13
C PRO A 392 -17.73 5.82 -23.93
N VAL A 393 -16.61 5.84 -23.19
CA VAL A 393 -16.41 5.04 -21.98
C VAL A 393 -17.22 5.64 -20.84
N LYS A 394 -18.12 4.85 -20.25
CA LYS A 394 -19.01 5.30 -19.16
C LYS A 394 -18.56 4.84 -17.78
N ASP A 395 -18.42 3.53 -17.60
CA ASP A 395 -18.14 2.89 -16.31
C ASP A 395 -17.00 1.86 -16.44
N ALA A 396 -15.89 2.30 -17.03
CA ALA A 396 -14.68 1.51 -17.13
C ALA A 396 -13.42 2.37 -17.05
N GLY A 397 -12.35 1.80 -16.49
CA GLY A 397 -11.07 2.49 -16.29
C GLY A 397 -10.93 3.11 -14.91
N ALA A 398 -9.74 3.67 -14.66
CA ALA A 398 -9.42 4.33 -13.39
C ALA A 398 -10.32 5.54 -13.16
N ARG A 399 -11.08 5.52 -12.06
CA ARG A 399 -11.93 6.64 -11.68
C ARG A 399 -11.09 7.72 -11.01
N LEU A 400 -11.39 8.97 -11.35
CA LEU A 400 -10.81 10.10 -10.64
C LEU A 400 -11.40 10.15 -9.22
N LYS A 401 -10.61 10.64 -8.26
CA LYS A 401 -11.14 10.98 -6.94
C LYS A 401 -12.18 12.08 -7.15
N GLU A 402 -13.42 11.85 -6.72
CA GLU A 402 -14.32 12.98 -6.49
C GLU A 402 -13.60 13.94 -5.55
N ALA A 403 -13.58 15.23 -5.88
CA ALA A 403 -13.19 16.23 -4.90
C ALA A 403 -14.08 16.01 -3.66
N PRO A 404 -13.55 16.09 -2.43
CA PRO A 404 -14.43 16.17 -1.28
C PRO A 404 -15.43 17.29 -1.56
N MET A 405 -16.73 16.98 -1.47
CA MET A 405 -17.72 18.05 -1.46
C MET A 405 -17.41 18.89 -0.23
N ASP A 406 -17.06 20.15 -0.46
CA ASP A 406 -16.76 21.14 0.58
C ASP A 406 -17.87 21.25 1.63
#